data_AF-A0A933EK35-F1
#
_entry.id   AF-A0A933EK35-F1
#
_cell.length_a   1.000
_cell.length_b   1.000
_cell.length_c   1.000
_cell.angle_alpha   90.00
_cell.angle_beta   90.00
_cell.angle_gamma   90.00
#
_symmetry.space_group_name_H-M   'P 1'
#
loop_
_entity.id
_entity.type
_entity.pdbx_description
1 polymer ?
#
loop_
_entity_poly.entity_id
_entity_poly.type
_entity_poly.pdbx_seq_one_letter_code
_entity_poly.pdbx_strand_id
1 'polypeptide(L)'
;MMVIYTTLVILVFLLILLNTKHMWSAYTARRNGKLPPRGKGTMFNVRHLLMEGEKELAVQLYCEIFNTAPGKARKDIEELQRSLKV
;
A
#
# COMPACT_ATOMS: atom_id res chain seq x y z
N MET A 1 -28.54 23.21 -1.72
CA MET A 1 -27.79 23.17 -3.00
C MET A 1 -26.31 23.45 -2.77
N MET A 2 -25.88 24.67 -2.43
CA MET A 2 -24.45 25.03 -2.27
C MET A 2 -23.65 24.11 -1.33
N VAL A 3 -24.21 23.73 -0.18
CA VAL A 3 -23.54 22.86 0.81
C VAL A 3 -23.28 21.44 0.27
N ILE A 4 -24.16 20.91 -0.58
CA ILE A 4 -24.00 19.57 -1.17
C ILE A 4 -22.88 19.57 -2.23
N TYR A 5 -22.76 20.67 -2.98
CA TYR A 5 -21.67 20.83 -3.95
C TYR A 5 -20.32 20.99 -3.25
N THR A 6 -20.23 21.77 -2.16
CA THR A 6 -18.97 21.93 -1.43
C THR A 6 -18.53 20.63 -0.76
N THR A 7 -19.43 19.85 -0.19
CA THR A 7 -19.09 18.53 0.39
C THR A 7 -18.62 17.54 -0.67
N LEU A 8 -19.24 17.52 -1.86
CA LEU A 8 -18.79 16.71 -2.99
C LEU A 8 -17.38 17.10 -3.46
N VAL A 9 -17.11 18.40 -3.60
CA VAL A 9 -15.79 18.91 -4.00
C VAL A 9 -14.73 18.53 -2.97
N ILE A 10 -15.02 18.69 -1.67
CA ILE A 10 -14.11 18.29 -0.59
C ILE A 10 -13.85 16.79 -0.63
N LEU A 11 -14.89 15.96 -0.81
CA LEU A 11 -14.76 14.51 -0.88
C LEU A 11 -13.87 14.07 -2.05
N VAL A 12 -14.09 14.64 -3.24
CA VAL A 12 -13.27 14.36 -4.42
C VAL A 12 -11.82 14.79 -4.19
N PHE A 13 -11.60 15.97 -3.62
CA PHE A 13 -10.25 16.46 -3.31
C PHE A 13 -9.53 15.56 -2.30
N LEU A 14 -10.24 15.07 -1.28
CA LEU A 14 -9.72 14.13 -0.29
C LEU A 14 -9.33 12.79 -0.94
N LEU A 15 -10.17 12.27 -1.84
CA LEU A 15 -9.88 11.05 -2.58
C LEU A 15 -8.64 11.21 -3.48
N ILE A 16 -8.49 12.35 -4.16
CA ILE A 16 -7.31 12.66 -4.97
C ILE A 16 -6.06 12.70 -4.10
N LEU A 17 -6.08 13.44 -2.99
CA LEU A 17 -4.94 13.54 -2.06
C LEU A 17 -4.53 12.19 -1.48
N LEU A 18 -5.50 11.35 -1.10
CA LEU A 18 -5.25 9.99 -0.60
C LEU A 18 -4.54 9.15 -1.67
N ASN A 19 -5.02 9.21 -2.92
CA ASN A 19 -4.44 8.44 -4.01
C ASN A 19 -3.02 8.92 -4.37
N THR A 20 -2.80 10.24 -4.37
CA THR A 20 -1.47 10.83 -4.62
C THR A 20 -0.49 10.47 -3.51
N LYS A 21 -0.89 10.56 -2.23
CA LYS A 21 -0.04 10.16 -1.09
C LYS A 21 0.38 8.69 -1.17
N HIS A 22 -0.57 7.82 -1.50
CA HIS A 22 -0.30 6.38 -1.58
C HIS A 22 0.73 6.06 -2.68
N MET A 23 0.60 6.71 -3.84
CA MET A 23 1.55 6.54 -4.95
C MET A 23 2.92 7.14 -4.63
N TRP A 24 2.96 8.27 -3.92
CA TRP A 24 4.20 8.95 -3.57
C TRP A 24 4.98 8.22 -2.47
N SER A 25 4.29 7.58 -1.54
CA SER A 25 4.91 6.70 -0.52
C SER A 25 5.65 5.53 -1.18
N ALA A 26 5.02 4.84 -2.14
CA ALA A 26 5.64 3.77 -2.90
C ALA A 26 6.88 4.25 -3.69
N TYR A 27 6.77 5.42 -4.33
CA TYR A 27 7.86 6.01 -5.09
C TYR A 27 9.05 6.39 -4.21
N THR A 28 8.78 7.02 -3.06
CA THR A 28 9.82 7.45 -2.12
C THR A 28 10.50 6.24 -1.47
N ALA A 29 9.75 5.21 -1.11
CA ALA A 29 10.33 3.99 -0.57
C ALA A 29 11.22 3.24 -1.57
N ARG A 30 10.89 3.27 -2.88
CA ARG A 30 11.78 2.76 -3.93
C ARG A 30 13.03 3.61 -4.10
N ARG A 31 12.88 4.93 -4.11
CA ARG A 31 14.02 5.86 -4.21
C ARG A 31 15.01 5.67 -3.06
N ASN A 32 14.51 5.34 -1.88
CA ASN A 32 15.32 5.06 -0.69
C ASN A 32 15.82 3.61 -0.60
N GLY A 33 15.56 2.77 -1.61
CA GLY A 33 16.00 1.37 -1.64
C GLY A 33 15.21 0.40 -0.75
N LYS A 34 14.19 0.88 -0.02
CA LYS A 34 13.31 0.03 0.82
C LYS A 34 12.40 -0.88 0.00
N LEU A 35 12.02 -0.46 -1.20
CA LEU A 35 11.19 -1.25 -2.11
C LEU A 35 11.98 -1.61 -3.38
N PRO A 36 11.90 -2.87 -3.86
CA PRO A 36 12.48 -3.26 -5.13
C PRO A 36 11.88 -2.48 -6.33
N PRO A 37 12.59 -2.47 -7.47
CA PRO A 37 12.05 -1.92 -8.72
C PRO A 37 10.71 -2.53 -9.08
N ARG A 38 9.90 -1.76 -9.81
CA ARG A 38 8.56 -2.15 -10.27
C ARG A 38 8.60 -3.52 -10.97
N GLY A 39 7.74 -4.44 -10.57
CA GLY A 39 7.68 -5.81 -11.12
C GLY A 39 8.84 -6.75 -10.74
N LYS A 40 9.82 -6.30 -9.93
CA LYS A 40 10.90 -7.15 -9.37
C LYS A 40 10.68 -7.50 -7.90
N GLY A 41 9.47 -7.25 -7.39
CA GLY A 41 9.04 -7.65 -6.06
C GLY A 41 9.06 -9.16 -5.89
N THR A 42 9.52 -9.64 -4.74
CA THR A 42 9.46 -11.06 -4.38
C THR A 42 8.78 -11.20 -3.03
N MET A 43 8.31 -12.42 -2.71
CA MET A 43 7.69 -12.68 -1.41
C MET A 43 8.68 -12.50 -0.24
N PHE A 44 9.99 -12.63 -0.51
CA PHE A 44 11.03 -12.35 0.48
C PHE A 44 11.03 -10.87 0.88
N ASN A 45 10.91 -9.96 -0.09
CA ASN A 45 10.83 -8.52 0.16
C ASN A 45 9.57 -8.15 0.94
N VAL A 46 8.45 -8.84 0.67
CA VAL A 46 7.21 -8.67 1.44
C VAL A 46 7.41 -9.06 2.90
N ARG A 47 8.06 -10.22 3.17
CA ARG A 47 8.39 -10.65 4.54
C ARG A 47 9.35 -9.68 5.23
N HIS A 48 10.36 -9.18 4.52
CA HIS A 48 11.29 -8.18 5.04
C HIS A 48 10.56 -6.90 5.48
N LEU A 49 9.67 -6.37 4.63
CA LEU A 49 8.84 -5.21 4.97
C LEU A 49 7.93 -5.47 6.18
N LEU A 50 7.41 -6.69 6.34
CA LEU A 50 6.62 -7.06 7.52
C LEU A 50 7.46 -7.13 8.80
N MET A 51 8.71 -7.58 8.70
CA MET A 51 9.66 -7.59 9.83
C MET A 51 10.07 -6.17 10.24
N GLU A 52 10.20 -5.25 9.29
CA GLU A 52 10.47 -3.83 9.55
C GLU A 52 9.24 -3.06 10.09
N GLY A 53 8.07 -3.69 10.15
CA GLY A 53 6.82 -3.05 10.58
C GLY A 53 6.13 -2.22 9.50
N GLU A 54 6.65 -2.22 8.28
CA GLU A 54 6.17 -1.47 7.12
C GLU A 54 4.99 -2.18 6.42
N LYS A 55 3.91 -2.44 7.17
CA LYS A 55 2.75 -3.24 6.70
C LYS A 55 2.11 -2.68 5.42
N GLU A 56 1.96 -1.36 5.31
CA GLU A 56 1.33 -0.74 4.12
C GLU A 56 2.18 -0.94 2.85
N LEU A 57 3.50 -0.86 2.97
CA LEU A 57 4.42 -1.12 1.85
C LEU A 57 4.40 -2.61 1.47
N ALA A 58 4.31 -3.51 2.45
CA ALA A 58 4.17 -4.95 2.20
C ALA A 58 2.89 -5.27 1.43
N VAL A 59 1.76 -4.64 1.78
CA VAL A 59 0.48 -4.78 1.07
C VAL A 59 0.61 -4.26 -0.37
N GLN A 60 1.20 -3.09 -0.57
CA GLN A 60 1.42 -2.54 -1.91
C GLN A 60 2.27 -3.48 -2.78
N LEU A 61 3.36 -4.02 -2.23
CA LEU A 61 4.23 -4.94 -2.92
C LEU A 61 3.53 -6.26 -3.25
N TYR A 62 2.69 -6.76 -2.34
CA TYR A 62 1.89 -7.96 -2.56
C TYR A 62 0.83 -7.77 -3.63
N CYS A 63 0.15 -6.61 -3.65
CA CYS A 63 -0.75 -6.24 -4.74
C CYS A 63 -0.03 -6.22 -6.08
N GLU A 64 1.21 -5.71 -6.12
CA GLU A 64 2.02 -5.63 -7.33
C GLU A 64 2.49 -7.01 -7.82
N ILE A 65 2.90 -7.90 -6.91
CA ILE A 65 3.36 -9.26 -7.24
C ILE A 65 2.21 -10.12 -7.76
N PHE A 66 1.06 -10.09 -7.09
CA PHE A 66 -0.06 -11.00 -7.37
C PHE A 66 -1.19 -10.35 -8.19
N ASN A 67 -1.03 -9.08 -8.57
CA ASN A 67 -2.05 -8.27 -9.24
C ASN A 67 -3.43 -8.36 -8.53
N THR A 68 -3.41 -8.28 -7.20
CA THR A 68 -4.61 -8.43 -6.35
C THR A 68 -5.13 -7.09 -5.85
N ALA A 69 -6.42 -7.06 -5.50
CA ALA A 69 -7.01 -5.89 -4.87
C ALA A 69 -6.45 -5.68 -3.43
N PRO A 70 -6.26 -4.42 -3.00
CA PRO A 70 -5.66 -4.09 -1.71
C PRO A 70 -6.42 -4.66 -0.51
N GLY A 71 -7.74 -4.83 -0.62
CA GLY A 71 -8.55 -5.46 0.42
C GLY A 71 -8.22 -6.94 0.65
N LYS A 72 -7.94 -7.69 -0.42
CA LYS A 72 -7.52 -9.09 -0.33
C LYS A 72 -6.07 -9.18 0.17
N ALA A 73 -5.18 -8.39 -0.42
CA ALA A 73 -3.78 -8.31 0.00
C ALA A 73 -3.62 -7.97 1.49
N ARG A 74 -4.44 -7.07 2.05
CA ARG A 74 -4.41 -6.78 3.50
C ARG A 74 -4.71 -7.98 4.38
N LYS A 75 -5.69 -8.81 3.99
CA LYS A 75 -6.05 -10.03 4.75
C LYS A 75 -4.93 -11.05 4.67
N ASP A 76 -4.44 -11.32 3.46
CA ASP A 76 -3.35 -12.27 3.22
C ASP A 76 -2.08 -11.87 3.99
N ILE A 77 -1.73 -10.59 3.98
CA ILE A 77 -0.58 -10.04 4.71
C ILE A 77 -0.77 -10.11 6.23
N GLU A 78 -1.99 -9.91 6.73
CA GLU A 78 -2.27 -10.02 8.16
C GLU A 78 -2.17 -11.47 8.65
N GLU A 79 -2.67 -12.44 7.87
CA GLU A 79 -2.47 -13.86 8.13
C GLU A 79 -0.98 -14.21 8.10
N LEU A 80 -0.24 -13.70 7.11
CA LEU A 80 1.20 -13.89 7.01
C LEU A 80 1.92 -13.33 8.25
N GLN A 81 1.53 -12.13 8.70
CA GLN A 81 2.11 -11.48 9.87
C GLN A 81 1.84 -12.29 11.16
N ARG A 82 0.64 -12.88 11.30
CA ARG A 82 0.32 -13.76 12.43
C ARG A 82 1.17 -15.03 12.39
N SER A 83 1.39 -15.61 11.22
CA SER A 83 2.25 -16.80 11.06
C SER A 83 3.73 -16.54 11.37
N LEU A 84 4.20 -15.30 11.15
CA LEU A 84 5.58 -14.88 11.40
C LEU A 84 5.85 -14.52 12.87
N LYS A 85 4.81 -14.32 13.67
CA LYS A 85 4.89 -13.97 15.11
C LYS A 85 4.95 -15.19 16.05
N VAL A 86 5.21 -16.38 15.49
CA VAL A 86 5.46 -17.63 16.21
C VAL A 86 6.95 -17.76 16.55
#